data_AF-A0A422QD89-F1
#
_entry.id   AF-A0A422QD89-F1
#
_cell.length_a   1.000
_cell.length_b   1.000
_cell.length_c   1.000
_cell.angle_alpha   90.00
_cell.angle_beta   90.00
_cell.angle_gamma   90.00
#
_symmetry.space_group_name_H-M   'P 1'
#
loop_
_entity.id
_entity.type
_entity.pdbx_description
1 polymer ?
#
loop_
_entity_poly.entity_id
_entity_poly.type
_entity_poly.pdbx_seq_one_letter_code
_entity_poly.pdbx_strand_id
1 'polypeptide(L)'
;MTDFTGKRTPLALACMLALGTPLTAHAQSTAAPATVVVSASGLGVASDDMVTPVTSIGGNELVRTRQSTLGETLSSMPGITSSHFGAGASRPIIRGMDGPRVKILSDGSEIQDASTISPDHAVAF
;
A
#
# COMPACT_ATOMS: atom_id res chain seq x y z
N MET A 1 65.47 25.12 28.49
CA MET A 1 64.49 24.28 29.18
C MET A 1 63.45 25.21 29.77
N THR A 2 62.33 25.41 29.08
CA THR A 2 61.25 26.32 29.49
C THR A 2 60.12 25.51 30.10
N ASP A 3 59.82 25.81 31.36
CA ASP A 3 58.80 25.17 32.19
C ASP A 3 57.38 25.43 31.68
N PHE A 4 56.61 24.35 31.48
CA PHE A 4 55.20 24.38 31.10
C PHE A 4 54.31 24.17 32.34
N THR A 5 54.14 25.20 33.16
CA THR A 5 53.18 25.15 34.29
C THR A 5 51.84 25.74 33.84
N GLY A 6 50.98 24.88 33.29
CA GLY A 6 49.63 25.22 32.84
C GLY A 6 48.67 25.47 34.01
N LYS A 7 48.08 26.67 34.06
CA LYS A 7 47.07 27.08 35.03
C LYS A 7 45.80 26.24 34.83
N ARG A 8 45.36 25.52 35.87
CA ARG A 8 44.12 24.71 35.86
C ARG A 8 42.92 25.66 35.82
N THR A 9 42.32 25.85 34.65
CA THR A 9 41.16 26.74 34.47
C THR A 9 39.85 25.97 34.72
N PRO A 10 38.94 26.47 35.59
CA PRO A 10 37.67 25.81 35.91
C PRO A 10 36.72 25.72 34.70
N LEU A 11 36.97 26.56 33.68
CA LEU A 11 36.25 26.56 32.41
C LEU A 11 36.43 25.26 31.62
N ALA A 12 37.63 24.66 31.65
CA ALA A 12 37.90 23.42 30.93
C ALA A 12 37.10 22.24 31.51
N LEU A 13 36.89 22.23 32.83
CA LEU A 13 36.11 21.22 33.53
C LEU A 13 34.59 21.37 33.24
N ALA A 14 34.10 22.62 33.16
CA ALA A 14 32.72 22.91 32.80
C ALA A 14 32.38 22.50 31.36
N CYS A 15 33.29 22.71 30.41
CA CYS A 15 33.13 22.25 29.03
C CYS A 15 33.11 20.72 28.93
N MET A 16 33.92 20.00 29.70
CA MET A 16 33.88 18.53 29.71
C MET A 16 32.58 17.97 30.32
N LEU A 17 32.01 18.62 31.33
CA LEU A 17 30.72 18.19 31.89
C LEU A 17 29.53 18.49 30.95
N ALA A 18 29.56 19.60 30.22
CA ALA A 18 28.47 20.00 29.33
C ALA A 18 28.38 19.15 28.06
N LEU A 19 29.48 18.55 27.59
CA LEU A 19 29.53 17.72 26.38
C LEU A 19 29.49 16.20 26.67
N GLY A 20 29.48 15.79 27.95
CA GLY A 20 29.59 14.38 28.35
C GLY A 20 28.28 13.59 28.40
N THR A 21 27.13 14.17 28.03
CA THR A 21 25.86 13.45 28.07
C THR A 21 25.80 12.42 26.94
N PRO A 22 25.69 11.11 27.24
CA PRO A 22 25.52 10.10 26.20
C PRO A 22 24.15 10.29 25.55
N LEU A 23 24.14 10.64 24.26
CA LEU A 23 22.95 10.67 23.43
C LEU A 23 22.47 9.23 23.24
N THR A 24 21.51 8.80 24.07
CA THR A 24 20.91 7.47 23.96
C THR A 24 19.98 7.43 22.74
N ALA A 25 20.51 6.94 21.62
CA ALA A 25 19.71 6.71 20.43
C ALA A 25 18.77 5.51 20.67
N HIS A 26 17.47 5.78 20.84
CA HIS A 26 16.45 4.73 20.80
C HIS A 26 16.22 4.32 19.34
N ALA A 27 16.72 3.16 18.95
CA ALA A 27 16.34 2.53 17.70
C ALA A 27 14.89 2.05 17.84
N GLN A 28 13.95 2.78 17.23
CA GLN A 28 12.56 2.36 17.15
C GLN A 28 12.49 1.12 16.25
N SER A 29 12.19 -0.05 16.82
CA SER A 29 11.98 -1.26 16.03
C SER A 29 10.66 -1.11 15.26
N THR A 30 10.74 -0.72 13.99
CA THR A 30 9.59 -0.74 13.08
C THR A 30 9.16 -2.19 12.89
N ALA A 31 8.07 -2.59 13.56
CA ALA A 31 7.43 -3.87 13.29
C ALA A 31 7.00 -3.91 11.82
N ALA A 32 7.26 -5.03 11.15
CA ALA A 32 6.79 -5.23 9.78
C ALA A 32 5.26 -5.10 9.75
N PRO A 33 4.69 -4.46 8.71
CA PRO A 33 3.24 -4.36 8.58
C PRO A 33 2.62 -5.76 8.54
N ALA A 34 1.46 -5.93 9.19
CA ALA A 34 0.72 -7.17 9.13
C ALA A 34 0.41 -7.53 7.67
N THR A 35 0.70 -8.77 7.27
CA THR A 35 0.39 -9.26 5.93
C THR A 35 -1.12 -9.41 5.76
N VAL A 36 -1.73 -8.58 4.92
CA VAL A 36 -3.13 -8.72 4.52
C VAL A 36 -3.19 -9.72 3.37
N VAL A 37 -3.89 -10.84 3.58
CA VAL A 37 -4.10 -11.86 2.54
C VAL A 37 -5.40 -11.53 1.81
N VAL A 38 -5.30 -11.08 0.56
CA VAL A 38 -6.43 -10.91 -0.34
C VAL A 38 -6.44 -12.09 -1.30
N SER A 39 -7.49 -12.92 -1.23
CA SER A 39 -7.62 -14.10 -2.09
C SER A 39 -8.86 -13.98 -2.98
N ALA A 40 -8.67 -14.20 -4.28
CA ALA A 40 -9.75 -14.43 -5.23
C ALA A 40 -10.18 -15.92 -5.27
N SER A 41 -9.45 -16.80 -4.58
CA SER A 41 -9.74 -18.23 -4.47
C SER A 41 -10.44 -18.55 -3.16
N GLY A 42 -11.64 -19.11 -3.25
CA GLY A 42 -12.38 -19.63 -2.08
C GLY A 42 -11.70 -20.84 -1.41
N LEU A 43 -10.69 -21.43 -2.04
CA LEU A 43 -9.95 -22.59 -1.53
C LEU A 43 -8.60 -22.22 -0.89
N GLY A 44 -8.24 -20.93 -0.87
CA GLY A 44 -6.99 -20.47 -0.26
C GLY A 44 -5.71 -20.89 -1.00
N VAL A 45 -5.82 -21.22 -2.29
CA VAL A 45 -4.68 -21.60 -3.14
C VAL A 45 -3.82 -20.37 -3.42
N ALA A 46 -2.49 -20.52 -3.28
CA ALA A 46 -1.53 -19.47 -3.58
C ALA A 46 -1.50 -19.14 -5.08
N SER A 47 -1.20 -17.90 -5.44
CA SER A 47 -1.19 -17.44 -6.83
C SER A 47 -0.33 -18.31 -7.75
N ASP A 48 0.81 -18.80 -7.27
CA ASP A 48 1.76 -19.63 -8.03
C ASP A 48 1.24 -21.06 -8.29
N ASP A 49 0.29 -21.52 -7.48
CA ASP A 49 -0.33 -22.85 -7.60
C ASP A 49 -1.62 -22.83 -8.46
N MET A 50 -2.02 -21.65 -8.97
CA MET A 50 -3.24 -21.48 -9.75
C MET A 50 -3.02 -21.86 -11.21
N VAL A 51 -3.87 -22.75 -11.74
CA VAL A 51 -3.88 -23.10 -13.16
C VAL A 51 -4.42 -21.95 -14.03
N THR A 52 -5.27 -21.10 -13.46
CA THR A 52 -5.80 -19.91 -14.11
C THR A 52 -4.91 -18.69 -13.87
N PRO A 53 -4.74 -17.78 -14.84
CA PRO A 53 -3.95 -16.56 -14.65
C PRO A 53 -4.48 -15.70 -13.50
N VAL A 54 -3.58 -15.23 -12.64
CA VAL A 54 -3.85 -14.33 -11.52
C VAL A 54 -2.94 -13.11 -11.63
N THR A 55 -3.47 -11.93 -11.33
CA THR A 55 -2.72 -10.67 -11.23
C THR A 55 -3.06 -9.99 -9.91
N SER A 56 -2.05 -9.49 -9.21
CA SER A 56 -2.20 -8.78 -7.94
C SER A 56 -1.40 -7.50 -7.97
N ILE A 57 -1.98 -6.40 -7.49
CA ILE A 57 -1.30 -5.12 -7.29
C ILE A 57 -1.45 -4.69 -5.83
N GLY A 58 -0.38 -4.16 -5.26
CA GLY A 58 -0.37 -3.74 -3.86
C GLY A 58 0.77 -2.76 -3.57
N GLY A 59 0.83 -2.29 -2.33
CA GLY A 59 1.88 -1.40 -1.85
C GLY A 59 2.08 -0.16 -2.74
N ASN A 60 3.35 0.17 -3.03
CA ASN A 60 3.71 1.35 -3.82
C ASN A 60 3.20 1.31 -5.26
N GLU A 61 3.04 0.13 -5.85
CA GLU A 61 2.51 0.00 -7.20
C GLU A 61 1.06 0.46 -7.24
N LEU A 62 0.22 -0.05 -6.34
CA LEU A 62 -1.18 0.37 -6.24
C LEU A 62 -1.29 1.87 -5.94
N VAL A 63 -0.45 2.42 -5.06
CA VAL A 63 -0.43 3.86 -4.77
C VAL A 63 -0.11 4.68 -6.03
N ARG A 64 0.78 4.16 -6.89
CA ARG A 64 1.19 4.84 -8.12
C ARG A 64 0.15 4.74 -9.23
N THR A 65 -0.55 3.62 -9.34
CA THR A 65 -1.50 3.34 -10.43
C THR A 65 -2.93 3.73 -10.09
N ARG A 66 -3.27 3.89 -8.80
CA ARG A 66 -4.62 4.27 -8.33
C ARG A 66 -5.16 5.50 -9.06
N GLN A 67 -6.39 5.36 -9.55
CA GLN A 67 -7.20 6.39 -10.19
C GLN A 67 -8.44 6.71 -9.34
N SER A 68 -9.36 7.51 -9.91
CA SER A 68 -10.62 7.92 -9.27
C SER A 68 -11.58 6.77 -8.99
N THR A 69 -11.54 5.70 -9.79
CA THR A 69 -12.43 4.54 -9.61
C THR A 69 -11.65 3.23 -9.75
N LEU A 70 -12.31 2.13 -9.40
CA LEU A 70 -11.75 0.79 -9.50
C LEU A 70 -11.46 0.40 -10.95
N GLY A 71 -12.39 0.64 -11.89
CA GLY A 71 -12.18 0.30 -13.30
C GLY A 71 -11.00 1.05 -13.91
N GLU A 72 -10.87 2.36 -13.68
CA GLU A 72 -9.72 3.11 -14.19
C GLU A 72 -8.40 2.66 -13.55
N THR A 73 -8.40 2.34 -12.25
CA THR A 73 -7.21 1.85 -11.56
C THR A 73 -6.68 0.55 -12.18
N LEU A 74 -7.57 -0.35 -12.59
CA LEU A 74 -7.21 -1.65 -13.17
C LEU A 74 -7.04 -1.61 -14.69
N SER A 75 -7.40 -0.52 -15.37
CA SER A 75 -7.40 -0.41 -16.84
C SER A 75 -6.02 -0.54 -17.50
N SER A 76 -4.93 -0.39 -16.73
CA SER A 76 -3.56 -0.59 -17.20
C SER A 76 -3.14 -2.06 -17.23
N MET A 77 -3.95 -2.97 -16.68
CA MET A 77 -3.64 -4.40 -16.65
C MET A 77 -3.96 -5.09 -17.96
N PRO A 78 -3.14 -6.08 -18.38
CA PRO A 78 -3.41 -6.85 -19.59
C PRO A 78 -4.78 -7.55 -19.57
N GLY A 79 -5.59 -7.31 -20.60
CA GLY A 79 -6.90 -7.93 -20.74
C GLY A 79 -8.00 -7.35 -19.83
N ILE A 80 -7.72 -6.23 -19.16
CA ILE A 80 -8.69 -5.45 -18.40
C ILE A 80 -8.90 -4.10 -19.10
N THR A 81 -10.16 -3.75 -19.33
CA THR A 81 -10.57 -2.40 -19.73
C THR A 81 -11.54 -1.85 -18.67
N SER A 82 -11.91 -0.58 -18.74
CA SER A 82 -12.93 -0.01 -17.85
C SER A 82 -14.21 0.33 -18.62
N SER A 83 -15.36 0.21 -17.96
CA SER A 83 -16.56 0.92 -18.39
C SER A 83 -16.37 2.42 -18.15
N HIS A 84 -17.23 3.28 -18.72
CA HIS A 84 -17.15 4.72 -18.47
C HIS A 84 -18.54 5.35 -18.49
N PHE A 85 -19.08 5.66 -17.31
CA PHE A 85 -20.39 6.32 -17.14
C PHE A 85 -20.28 7.76 -16.61
N GLY A 86 -19.06 8.27 -16.43
CA GLY A 86 -18.78 9.62 -15.99
C GLY A 86 -17.76 9.65 -14.86
N ALA A 87 -17.47 10.85 -14.37
CA ALA A 87 -16.54 11.04 -13.27
C ALA A 87 -17.05 10.34 -12.01
N GLY A 88 -16.38 9.26 -11.61
CA GLY A 88 -16.69 8.50 -10.39
C GLY A 88 -17.45 7.19 -10.59
N ALA A 89 -17.91 6.87 -11.81
CA ALA A 89 -18.62 5.62 -12.09
C ALA A 89 -17.92 4.83 -13.20
N SER A 90 -17.22 3.77 -12.80
CA SER A 90 -16.57 2.83 -13.71
C SER A 90 -16.37 1.47 -13.05
N ARG A 91 -16.42 0.42 -13.87
CA ARG A 91 -16.24 -0.98 -13.49
C ARG A 91 -15.21 -1.65 -14.39
N PRO A 92 -14.46 -2.63 -13.88
CA PRO A 92 -13.52 -3.39 -14.70
C PRO A 92 -14.27 -4.35 -15.63
N ILE A 93 -13.86 -4.36 -16.88
CA ILE A 93 -14.29 -5.29 -17.92
C ILE A 93 -13.13 -6.26 -18.15
N ILE A 94 -13.34 -7.54 -17.89
CA ILE A 94 -12.29 -8.57 -17.99
C ILE A 94 -12.51 -9.37 -19.27
N ARG A 95 -11.61 -9.24 -20.24
CA ARG A 95 -11.68 -9.96 -21.53
C ARG A 95 -13.04 -9.77 -22.24
N GLY A 96 -13.59 -8.56 -22.18
CA GLY A 96 -14.90 -8.21 -22.75
C GLY A 96 -16.12 -8.58 -21.89
N MET A 97 -15.92 -9.18 -20.71
CA MET A 97 -16.99 -9.50 -19.77
C MET A 97 -17.22 -8.34 -18.80
N ASP A 98 -18.48 -8.00 -18.55
CA ASP A 98 -18.91 -6.91 -17.65
C ASP A 98 -20.19 -7.34 -16.89
N GLY A 99 -20.69 -6.50 -15.98
CA GLY A 99 -21.94 -6.71 -15.30
C GLY A 99 -21.82 -7.79 -14.22
N PRO A 100 -22.87 -8.63 -14.05
CA PRO A 100 -22.85 -9.77 -13.12
C PRO A 100 -21.83 -10.87 -13.46
N ARG A 101 -21.16 -10.79 -14.62
CA ARG A 101 -20.14 -11.76 -15.04
C ARG A 101 -18.78 -11.49 -14.40
N VAL A 102 -18.55 -10.24 -13.98
CA VAL A 102 -17.35 -9.83 -13.26
C VAL A 102 -17.73 -9.53 -11.82
N LYS A 103 -17.40 -10.46 -10.92
CA LYS A 103 -17.64 -10.31 -9.49
C LYS A 103 -16.57 -9.44 -8.87
N ILE A 104 -16.98 -8.51 -8.01
CA ILE A 104 -16.09 -7.71 -7.18
C ILE A 104 -16.28 -8.17 -5.74
N LEU A 105 -15.17 -8.58 -5.12
CA LEU A 105 -15.17 -9.08 -3.75
C LEU A 105 -14.40 -8.10 -2.87
N SER A 106 -14.88 -7.90 -1.64
CA SER A 106 -14.12 -7.29 -0.55
C SER A 106 -13.93 -8.35 0.53
N ASP A 107 -12.69 -8.59 0.94
CA ASP A 107 -12.31 -9.61 1.92
C ASP A 107 -12.92 -11.01 1.64
N GLY A 108 -13.04 -11.36 0.35
CA GLY A 108 -13.60 -12.64 -0.11
C GLY A 108 -15.14 -12.70 -0.16
N SER A 109 -15.85 -11.65 0.27
CA SER A 109 -17.30 -11.53 0.17
C SER A 109 -17.70 -10.66 -1.01
N GLU A 110 -18.77 -11.03 -1.71
CA GLU A 110 -19.30 -10.26 -2.84
C GLU A 110 -19.83 -8.90 -2.38
N ILE A 111 -19.44 -7.84 -3.09
CA ILE A 111 -19.97 -6.49 -2.88
C ILE A 111 -21.35 -6.43 -3.56
N GLN A 112 -22.40 -6.25 -2.75
CA GLN A 112 -23.78 -6.12 -3.25
C GLN A 112 -24.13 -4.64 -3.46
N ASP A 113 -23.63 -4.07 -4.55
CA ASP A 113 -23.91 -2.68 -4.94
C ASP A 113 -24.78 -2.56 -6.20
N ALA A 114 -25.28 -1.34 -6.46
CA ALA A 114 -26.08 -1.04 -7.65
C ALA A 114 -25.25 -1.11 -8.95
N SER A 115 -23.92 -0.95 -8.86
CA SER A 115 -23.01 -0.96 -10.00
C SER A 115 -23.09 -2.27 -10.80
N THR A 116 -23.44 -3.37 -10.12
CA THR A 116 -23.63 -4.69 -10.72
C THR A 116 -24.78 -4.73 -11.72
N ILE A 117 -25.87 -4.01 -11.45
CA ILE A 117 -27.08 -3.96 -12.29
C ILE A 117 -26.99 -2.80 -13.28
N SER A 118 -26.49 -1.64 -12.85
CA SER A 118 -26.43 -0.43 -13.65
C SER A 118 -25.08 0.27 -13.47
N PRO A 119 -24.24 0.43 -14.52
CA PRO A 119 -22.86 0.89 -14.35
C PRO A 119 -22.71 2.41 -14.19
N ASP A 120 -23.82 3.16 -14.12
CA ASP A 120 -23.88 4.56 -13.70
C ASP A 120 -23.67 4.75 -12.19
N HIS A 121 -23.67 3.65 -11.42
CA HIS A 121 -23.29 3.66 -10.02
C HIS A 121 -21.81 3.32 -9.83
N ALA A 122 -21.16 4.03 -8.91
CA ALA A 122 -19.81 3.72 -8.45
C ALA A 122 -19.77 2.36 -7.75
N VAL A 123 -18.64 1.66 -7.89
CA VAL A 123 -18.36 0.47 -7.07
C VAL A 123 -18.18 0.91 -5.62
N ALA A 124 -18.90 0.27 -4.69
CA ALA A 124 -18.83 0.61 -3.27
C ALA A 124 -17.67 -0.15 -2.59
N PHE A 125 -16.44 0.37 -2.68
CA PHE A 125 -15.21 -0.21 -2.08
C PHE A 125 -14.45 0.81 -1.22
#